data_AF-A0A4R7CS07-F1
#
_entry.id   AF-A0A4R7CS07-F1
#
_cell.length_a   1.000
_cell.length_b   1.000
_cell.length_c   1.000
_cell.angle_alpha   90.00
_cell.angle_beta   90.00
_cell.angle_gamma   90.00
#
_symmetry.space_group_name_H-M   'P 1'
#
loop_
_entity.id
_entity.type
_entity.pdbx_description
1 polymer ?
#
loop_
_entity_poly.entity_id
_entity_poly.type
_entity_poly.pdbx_seq_one_letter_code
_entity_poly.pdbx_strand_id
1 'polypeptide(L)'
;MKDTTLSRKEKIMKVALSLFATKGYVDTSTKEISIEAGVSEALIFKHFGNKDTLLAHIVKAGYRRVLSHHRGMMTYRNPKEFLQNMIFLPSKLVAEEPLFWKLQERLSHNTFSKQQHEQFMKPVQPILVKAFTELGYRDPELETQFLLLTIDMLWKRAASEDINNGENLSQLLEEKYDLS
;
A
#
# COMPACT_ATOMS: atom_id res chain seq x y z
N MET A 1 -13.63 12.03 -25.01
CA MET A 1 -13.61 11.01 -23.94
C MET A 1 -13.28 9.68 -24.57
N LYS A 2 -12.14 9.04 -24.23
CA LYS A 2 -11.86 7.66 -24.66
C LYS A 2 -12.52 6.73 -23.66
N ASP A 3 -13.57 6.03 -24.08
CA ASP A 3 -14.05 4.84 -23.40
C ASP A 3 -12.87 3.86 -23.31
N THR A 4 -12.23 3.81 -22.15
CA THR A 4 -11.06 2.95 -21.94
C THR A 4 -11.59 1.60 -21.47
N THR A 5 -12.12 0.82 -22.40
CA THR A 5 -12.52 -0.57 -22.13
C THR A 5 -11.30 -1.31 -21.59
N LEU A 6 -11.36 -1.72 -20.32
CA LEU A 6 -10.30 -2.50 -19.67
C LEU A 6 -9.93 -3.69 -20.54
N SER A 7 -8.64 -3.92 -20.73
CA SER A 7 -8.18 -5.15 -21.38
C SER A 7 -8.65 -6.36 -20.58
N ARG A 8 -8.79 -7.52 -21.23
CA ARG A 8 -9.16 -8.77 -20.54
C ARG A 8 -8.20 -9.09 -19.39
N LYS A 9 -6.91 -8.78 -19.56
CA LYS A 9 -5.89 -8.94 -18.51
C LYS A 9 -6.17 -8.05 -17.30
N GLU A 10 -6.48 -6.78 -17.51
CA GLU A 10 -6.80 -5.85 -16.42
C GLU A 10 -8.13 -6.20 -15.74
N LYS A 11 -9.13 -6.66 -16.50
CA LYS A 11 -10.40 -7.14 -15.94
C LYS A 11 -10.18 -8.32 -14.99
N ILE A 12 -9.38 -9.31 -15.40
CA ILE A 12 -9.01 -10.46 -14.55
C ILE A 12 -8.31 -9.98 -13.28
N MET A 13 -7.32 -9.09 -13.40
CA MET A 13 -6.58 -8.57 -12.24
C MET A 13 -7.49 -7.78 -11.28
N LYS A 14 -8.41 -6.96 -11.79
CA LYS A 14 -9.36 -6.19 -10.98
C LYS A 14 -10.29 -7.10 -10.18
N VAL A 15 -10.86 -8.11 -10.83
CA VAL A 15 -11.75 -9.10 -10.19
C VAL A 15 -10.99 -9.93 -9.16
N ALA A 16 -9.81 -10.44 -9.53
CA ALA A 16 -8.97 -11.20 -8.62
C ALA A 16 -8.53 -10.38 -7.39
N LEU A 17 -8.17 -9.11 -7.57
CA LEU A 17 -7.86 -8.20 -6.46
C LEU A 17 -9.04 -8.08 -5.50
N SER A 18 -10.25 -7.87 -6.02
CA SER A 18 -11.45 -7.77 -5.19
C SER A 18 -11.69 -9.04 -4.39
N LEU A 19 -11.69 -10.22 -5.06
CA LEU A 19 -11.90 -11.51 -4.39
C LEU A 19 -10.80 -11.82 -3.37
N PHE A 20 -9.53 -11.58 -3.69
CA PHE A 20 -8.44 -11.81 -2.75
C PHE A 20 -8.52 -10.89 -1.53
N ALA A 21 -8.97 -9.64 -1.69
CA ALA A 21 -9.13 -8.69 -0.61
C ALA A 21 -10.34 -8.97 0.30
N THR A 22 -11.44 -9.48 -0.26
CA THR A 22 -12.69 -9.71 0.50
C THR A 22 -12.81 -11.13 1.05
N LYS A 23 -12.46 -12.14 0.24
CA LYS A 23 -12.58 -13.57 0.59
C LYS A 23 -11.26 -14.15 1.07
N GLY A 24 -10.13 -13.64 0.58
CA GLY A 24 -8.81 -14.15 0.88
C GLY A 24 -8.19 -14.93 -0.28
N TYR A 25 -6.86 -14.92 -0.35
CA TYR A 25 -6.11 -15.54 -1.44
C TYR A 25 -6.30 -17.06 -1.51
N VAL A 26 -6.25 -17.74 -0.36
CA VAL A 26 -6.35 -19.21 -0.27
C VAL A 26 -7.73 -19.68 -0.74
N ASP A 27 -8.79 -19.03 -0.26
CA ASP A 27 -10.19 -19.41 -0.47
C ASP A 27 -10.77 -19.01 -1.84
N THR A 28 -10.00 -18.27 -2.64
CA THR A 28 -10.40 -17.85 -3.99
C THR A 28 -9.83 -18.81 -5.05
N SER A 29 -10.69 -19.33 -5.93
CA SER A 29 -10.28 -20.20 -7.04
C SER A 29 -10.16 -19.45 -8.37
N THR A 30 -9.35 -19.95 -9.30
CA THR A 30 -9.25 -19.40 -10.67
C THR A 30 -10.56 -19.53 -11.44
N LYS A 31 -11.34 -20.58 -11.16
CA LYS A 31 -12.70 -20.75 -11.68
C LYS A 31 -13.64 -19.63 -11.24
N GLU A 32 -13.65 -19.29 -9.96
CA GLU A 32 -14.46 -18.18 -9.42
C GLU A 32 -14.08 -16.84 -10.05
N ILE A 33 -12.77 -16.56 -10.17
CA ILE A 33 -12.26 -15.37 -10.88
C ILE A 33 -12.73 -15.36 -12.33
N SER A 34 -12.75 -16.50 -13.02
CA SER A 34 -13.16 -16.60 -14.42
C SER A 34 -14.64 -16.26 -14.63
N ILE A 35 -15.50 -16.77 -13.73
CA ILE A 35 -16.94 -16.52 -13.75
C ILE A 35 -17.20 -15.03 -13.54
N GLU A 36 -16.64 -14.46 -12.48
CA GLU A 36 -16.84 -13.05 -12.12
C GLU A 36 -16.23 -12.08 -13.15
N ALA A 37 -15.09 -12.44 -13.76
CA ALA A 37 -14.51 -11.66 -14.85
C ALA A 37 -15.20 -11.87 -16.21
N GLY A 38 -16.11 -12.83 -16.33
CA GLY A 38 -16.75 -13.19 -17.60
C GLY A 38 -15.74 -13.63 -18.67
N VAL A 39 -14.76 -14.45 -18.29
CA VAL A 39 -13.73 -15.01 -19.17
C VAL A 39 -13.60 -16.51 -18.96
N SER A 40 -12.96 -17.22 -19.88
CA SER A 40 -12.62 -18.63 -19.66
C SER A 40 -11.45 -18.77 -18.68
N GLU A 41 -11.44 -19.84 -17.89
CA GLU A 41 -10.31 -20.15 -16.99
C GLU A 41 -9.00 -20.36 -17.77
N ALA A 42 -9.09 -20.95 -18.98
CA ALA A 42 -7.97 -21.08 -19.90
C ALA A 42 -7.33 -19.73 -20.27
N LEU A 43 -8.11 -18.63 -20.34
CA LEU A 43 -7.57 -17.30 -20.61
C LEU A 43 -6.77 -16.75 -19.42
N ILE A 44 -7.18 -17.06 -18.19
CA ILE A 44 -6.42 -16.72 -16.98
C ILE A 44 -5.07 -17.44 -17.01
N PHE A 45 -5.08 -18.76 -17.25
CA PHE A 45 -3.85 -19.54 -17.38
C PHE A 45 -2.96 -19.05 -18.53
N LYS A 46 -3.55 -18.66 -19.68
CA LYS A 46 -2.80 -18.07 -20.79
C LYS A 46 -2.08 -16.77 -20.42
N HIS A 47 -2.70 -15.92 -19.60
CA HIS A 47 -2.13 -14.61 -19.23
C HIS A 47 -1.17 -14.66 -18.04
N PHE A 48 -1.42 -15.56 -17.09
CA PHE A 48 -0.74 -15.54 -15.80
C PHE A 48 -0.08 -16.87 -15.44
N GLY A 49 -0.38 -17.97 -16.12
CA GLY A 49 0.21 -19.29 -15.84
C GLY A 49 -0.35 -19.98 -14.59
N ASN A 50 -0.44 -19.28 -13.45
CA ASN A 50 -1.03 -19.80 -12.21
C ASN A 50 -1.52 -18.68 -11.27
N LYS A 51 -2.17 -19.08 -10.16
CA LYS A 51 -2.75 -18.15 -9.17
C LYS A 51 -1.69 -17.30 -8.46
N ASP A 52 -0.52 -17.88 -8.16
CA ASP A 52 0.59 -17.15 -7.51
C ASP A 52 1.15 -16.04 -8.40
N THR A 53 1.29 -16.32 -9.69
CA THR A 53 1.78 -15.37 -10.68
C THR A 53 0.74 -14.28 -10.95
N LEU A 54 -0.55 -14.60 -10.93
CA LEU A 54 -1.64 -13.61 -10.95
C LEU A 54 -1.54 -12.69 -9.73
N LEU A 55 -1.38 -13.25 -8.52
CA LEU A 55 -1.17 -12.46 -7.30
C LEU A 55 0.07 -11.55 -7.43
N ALA A 56 1.20 -12.08 -7.88
CA ALA A 56 2.42 -11.30 -8.07
C ALA A 56 2.22 -10.13 -9.07
N HIS A 57 1.45 -10.33 -10.13
CA HIS A 57 1.09 -9.26 -11.06
C HIS A 57 0.22 -8.18 -10.40
N ILE A 58 -0.75 -8.58 -9.57
CA ILE A 58 -1.62 -7.66 -8.83
C ILE A 58 -0.80 -6.82 -7.87
N VAL A 59 0.05 -7.45 -7.04
CA VAL A 59 0.89 -6.76 -6.05
C VAL A 59 1.84 -5.77 -6.73
N LYS A 60 2.57 -6.22 -7.76
CA LYS A 60 3.48 -5.34 -8.52
C LYS A 60 2.75 -4.18 -9.20
N ALA A 61 1.56 -4.44 -9.75
CA ALA A 61 0.76 -3.39 -10.37
C ALA A 61 0.24 -2.38 -9.34
N GLY A 62 -0.19 -2.83 -8.16
CA GLY A 62 -0.61 -1.97 -7.05
C GLY A 62 0.50 -1.02 -6.61
N TYR A 63 1.68 -1.54 -6.27
CA TYR A 63 2.82 -0.69 -5.90
C TYR A 63 3.24 0.26 -7.02
N ARG A 64 3.19 -0.17 -8.29
CA ARG A 64 3.45 0.75 -9.42
C ARG A 64 2.44 1.89 -9.51
N ARG A 65 1.14 1.62 -9.28
CA ARG A 65 0.11 2.66 -9.27
C ARG A 65 0.32 3.63 -8.11
N VAL A 66 0.60 3.12 -6.91
CA VAL A 66 0.92 3.96 -5.74
C VAL A 66 2.11 4.86 -6.05
N LEU A 67 3.22 4.29 -6.53
CA LEU A 67 4.41 5.06 -6.87
C LEU A 67 4.17 6.06 -8.01
N SER A 68 3.31 5.76 -9.00
CA SER A 68 3.03 6.69 -10.10
C SER A 68 2.18 7.88 -9.67
N HIS A 69 1.19 7.67 -8.81
CA HIS A 69 0.31 8.75 -8.32
C HIS A 69 1.00 9.64 -7.29
N HIS A 70 1.96 9.09 -6.54
CA HIS A 70 2.61 9.79 -5.42
C HIS A 70 4.09 10.13 -5.65
N ARG A 71 4.56 10.18 -6.90
CA ARG A 71 5.95 10.58 -7.22
C ARG A 71 6.38 11.89 -6.54
N GLY A 72 5.45 12.83 -6.39
CA GLY A 72 5.68 14.11 -5.73
C GLY A 72 5.93 14.02 -4.23
N MET A 73 5.34 13.03 -3.54
CA MET A 73 5.46 12.88 -2.08
C MET A 73 6.87 12.51 -1.62
N MET A 74 7.65 11.88 -2.50
CA MET A 74 9.05 11.56 -2.25
C MET A 74 9.99 12.75 -2.50
N THR A 75 9.45 13.92 -2.88
CA THR A 75 10.25 15.13 -3.09
C THR A 75 10.55 15.77 -1.74
N TYR A 76 11.79 15.62 -1.27
CA TYR A 76 12.25 16.26 -0.06
C TYR A 76 12.45 17.77 -0.30
N ARG A 77 11.54 18.60 0.21
CA ARG A 77 11.63 20.07 0.14
C ARG A 77 11.92 20.69 1.50
N ASN A 78 11.15 20.28 2.51
CA ASN A 78 11.23 20.76 3.88
C ASN A 78 11.08 19.54 4.82
N PRO A 79 11.93 19.42 5.88
CA PRO A 79 11.80 18.34 6.85
C PRO A 79 10.42 18.25 7.50
N LYS A 80 9.81 19.37 7.91
CA LYS A 80 8.48 19.36 8.56
C LYS A 80 7.41 18.84 7.59
N GLU A 81 7.36 19.38 6.38
CA GLU A 81 6.42 18.97 5.33
C GLU A 81 6.60 17.49 4.98
N PHE A 82 7.85 16.99 4.93
CA PHE A 82 8.12 15.58 4.68
C PHE A 82 7.58 14.69 5.80
N LEU A 83 7.81 15.04 7.06
CA LEU A 83 7.27 14.28 8.20
C LEU A 83 5.74 14.28 8.22
N GLN A 84 5.08 15.43 7.98
CA GLN A 84 3.63 15.50 7.85
C GLN A 84 3.11 14.58 6.74
N ASN A 85 3.71 14.68 5.55
CA ASN A 85 3.33 13.82 4.43
C ASN A 85 3.47 12.33 4.79
N MET A 86 4.51 11.95 5.53
CA MET A 86 4.71 10.56 5.97
C MET A 86 3.69 10.11 7.04
N ILE A 87 3.29 10.99 7.96
CA ILE A 87 2.30 10.69 9.01
C ILE A 87 0.90 10.46 8.41
N PHE A 88 0.52 11.24 7.40
CA PHE A 88 -0.79 11.15 6.74
C PHE A 88 -0.77 10.25 5.49
N LEU A 89 0.39 9.72 5.11
CA LEU A 89 0.52 8.82 3.96
C LEU A 89 -0.40 7.59 4.05
N PRO A 90 -0.46 6.86 5.19
CA PRO A 90 -1.25 5.64 5.28
C PRO A 90 -2.73 5.86 4.98
N SER A 91 -3.35 6.86 5.61
CA SER A 91 -4.78 7.15 5.42
C SER A 91 -5.07 7.54 3.97
N LYS A 92 -4.23 8.39 3.37
CA LYS A 92 -4.39 8.81 1.97
C LYS A 92 -4.30 7.62 1.02
N LEU A 93 -3.28 6.79 1.15
CA LEU A 93 -3.05 5.67 0.24
C LEU A 93 -4.13 4.59 0.40
N VAL A 94 -4.61 4.33 1.61
CA VAL A 94 -5.74 3.43 1.84
C VAL A 94 -7.02 3.98 1.22
N ALA A 95 -7.31 5.27 1.37
CA ALA A 95 -8.48 5.89 0.78
C ALA A 95 -8.49 5.81 -0.77
N GLU A 96 -7.33 5.93 -1.40
CA GLU A 96 -7.22 5.87 -2.87
C GLU A 96 -7.30 4.45 -3.44
N GLU A 97 -6.71 3.45 -2.75
CA GLU A 97 -6.62 2.06 -3.24
C GLU A 97 -7.04 1.05 -2.15
N PRO A 98 -8.27 1.10 -1.62
CA PRO A 98 -8.67 0.37 -0.41
C PRO A 98 -8.55 -1.15 -0.53
N LEU A 99 -8.95 -1.72 -1.67
CA LEU A 99 -8.85 -3.16 -1.91
C LEU A 99 -7.39 -3.63 -1.99
N PHE A 100 -6.49 -2.80 -2.50
CA PHE A 100 -5.07 -3.14 -2.57
C PHE A 100 -4.46 -3.20 -1.17
N TRP A 101 -4.73 -2.21 -0.33
CA TRP A 101 -4.20 -2.19 1.03
C TRP A 101 -4.85 -3.24 1.94
N LYS A 102 -6.15 -3.52 1.77
CA LYS A 102 -6.80 -4.67 2.41
C LYS A 102 -6.18 -6.01 1.98
N LEU A 103 -5.81 -6.15 0.70
CA LEU A 103 -5.06 -7.32 0.24
C LEU A 103 -3.66 -7.39 0.88
N GLN A 104 -2.93 -6.27 0.97
CA GLN A 104 -1.61 -6.25 1.61
C GLN A 104 -1.67 -6.64 3.09
N GLU A 105 -2.68 -6.16 3.82
CA GLU A 105 -2.93 -6.51 5.22
C GLU A 105 -3.15 -8.02 5.39
N ARG A 106 -4.05 -8.62 4.59
CA ARG A 106 -4.31 -10.07 4.61
C ARG A 106 -3.10 -10.91 4.22
N LEU A 107 -2.18 -10.33 3.46
CA LEU A 107 -0.92 -10.96 3.04
C LEU A 107 0.27 -10.58 3.93
N SER A 108 0.04 -9.99 5.11
CA SER A 108 1.12 -9.57 6.02
C SER A 108 2.05 -10.72 6.44
N HIS A 109 1.53 -11.96 6.48
CA HIS A 109 2.31 -13.18 6.74
C HIS A 109 2.90 -13.84 5.48
N ASN A 110 2.59 -13.34 4.28
CA ASN A 110 3.13 -13.86 3.03
C ASN A 110 4.50 -13.24 2.74
N THR A 111 5.53 -14.07 2.60
CA THR A 111 6.92 -13.63 2.38
C THR A 111 7.08 -12.73 1.17
N PHE A 112 6.42 -13.03 0.06
CA PHE A 112 6.52 -12.22 -1.15
C PHE A 112 5.89 -10.83 -0.95
N SER A 113 4.69 -10.75 -0.36
CA SER A 113 4.03 -9.46 -0.11
C SER A 113 4.83 -8.61 0.88
N LYS A 114 5.36 -9.23 1.95
CA LYS A 114 6.23 -8.57 2.92
C LYS A 114 7.47 -7.98 2.26
N GLN A 115 8.16 -8.76 1.42
CA GLN A 115 9.35 -8.29 0.70
C GLN A 115 9.03 -7.12 -0.24
N GLN A 116 7.88 -7.14 -0.92
CA GLN A 116 7.47 -6.02 -1.78
C GLN A 116 7.18 -4.75 -0.96
N HIS A 117 6.55 -4.88 0.21
CA HIS A 117 6.31 -3.75 1.11
C HIS A 117 7.62 -3.15 1.66
N GLU A 118 8.56 -4.01 2.08
CA GLU A 118 9.88 -3.57 2.52
C GLU A 118 10.63 -2.82 1.42
N GLN A 119 10.57 -3.30 0.16
CA GLN A 119 11.17 -2.61 -0.98
C GLN A 119 10.52 -1.24 -1.24
N PHE A 120 9.22 -1.11 -1.01
CA PHE A 120 8.50 0.15 -1.13
C PHE A 120 8.93 1.16 -0.06
N MET A 121 9.13 0.72 1.18
CA MET A 121 9.50 1.61 2.30
C MET A 121 11.00 1.90 2.41
N LYS A 122 11.87 1.04 1.85
CA LYS A 122 13.34 1.16 1.95
C LYS A 122 13.90 2.55 1.63
N PRO A 123 13.44 3.28 0.59
CA PRO A 123 13.97 4.60 0.27
C PRO A 123 13.62 5.69 1.30
N VAL A 124 12.62 5.47 2.15
CA VAL A 124 12.09 6.49 3.08
C VAL A 124 12.99 6.68 4.29
N GLN A 125 13.57 5.59 4.82
CA GLN A 125 14.37 5.61 6.05
C GLN A 125 15.50 6.66 6.05
N PRO A 126 16.39 6.75 5.04
CA PRO A 126 17.46 7.75 5.06
C PRO A 126 16.93 9.19 4.98
N ILE A 127 15.76 9.41 4.36
CA ILE A 127 15.14 10.74 4.26
C ILE A 127 14.55 11.16 5.60
N LEU A 128 13.94 10.23 6.34
CA LEU A 128 13.46 10.47 7.71
C LEU A 128 14.62 10.83 8.66
N VAL A 129 15.72 10.08 8.62
CA VAL A 129 16.92 10.37 9.44
C VAL A 129 17.43 11.78 9.13
N LYS A 130 17.49 12.13 7.84
CA LYS A 130 17.87 13.48 7.41
C LYS A 130 16.91 14.54 7.96
N ALA A 131 15.59 14.30 7.88
CA ALA A 131 14.58 15.23 8.35
C ALA A 131 14.70 15.50 9.86
N PHE A 132 14.80 14.44 10.66
CA PHE A 132 14.94 14.57 12.12
C PHE A 132 16.28 15.21 12.51
N THR A 133 17.35 14.95 11.77
CA THR A 133 18.64 15.64 11.95
C THR A 133 18.52 17.14 11.72
N GLU A 134 17.90 17.55 10.61
CA GLU A 134 17.72 18.97 10.25
C GLU A 134 16.82 19.72 11.26
N LEU A 135 15.88 19.01 11.91
CA LEU A 135 15.03 19.56 12.95
C LEU A 135 15.68 19.55 14.35
N GLY A 136 16.90 19.01 14.49
CA GLY A 136 17.65 19.04 15.74
C GLY A 136 17.17 18.03 16.80
N TYR A 137 16.53 16.93 16.40
CA TYR A 137 16.15 15.87 17.32
C TYR A 137 17.39 15.16 17.89
N ARG A 138 17.32 14.80 19.18
CA ARG A 138 18.45 14.22 19.93
C ARG A 138 18.94 12.88 19.39
N ASP A 139 18.04 12.07 18.85
CA ASP A 139 18.33 10.74 18.28
C ASP A 139 17.50 10.52 17.00
N PRO A 140 17.97 11.04 15.85
CA PRO A 140 17.25 10.97 14.57
C PRO A 140 16.97 9.54 14.10
N GLU A 141 17.87 8.61 14.38
CA GLU A 141 17.73 7.19 14.05
C GLU A 141 16.61 6.54 14.86
N LEU A 142 16.54 6.79 16.16
CA LEU A 142 15.49 6.25 17.01
C LEU A 142 14.12 6.87 16.67
N GLU A 143 14.06 8.18 16.41
CA GLU A 143 12.82 8.83 15.96
C GLU A 143 12.34 8.27 14.61
N THR A 144 13.26 7.99 13.69
CA THR A 144 12.95 7.33 12.43
C THR A 144 12.36 5.93 12.66
N GLN A 145 12.97 5.13 13.54
CA GLN A 145 12.46 3.79 13.86
C GLN A 145 11.06 3.87 14.48
N PHE A 146 10.86 4.78 15.44
CA PHE A 146 9.57 5.00 16.08
C PHE A 146 8.49 5.41 15.05
N LEU A 147 8.79 6.37 14.18
CA LEU A 147 7.84 6.83 13.17
C LEU A 147 7.52 5.72 12.16
N LEU A 148 8.51 4.94 11.69
CA LEU A 148 8.27 3.82 10.78
C LEU A 148 7.40 2.72 11.39
N LEU A 149 7.62 2.36 12.66
CA LEU A 149 6.78 1.41 13.39
C LEU A 149 5.35 1.94 13.55
N THR A 150 5.21 3.24 13.82
CA THR A 150 3.90 3.87 13.96
C THR A 150 3.16 3.92 12.62
N ILE A 151 3.87 4.24 11.52
CA ILE A 151 3.34 4.20 10.16
C ILE A 151 2.85 2.79 9.80
N ASP A 152 3.63 1.74 10.07
CA ASP A 152 3.20 0.34 9.83
C ASP A 152 1.91 0.00 10.61
N MET A 153 1.78 0.51 11.84
CA MET A 153 0.55 0.35 12.61
C MET A 153 -0.63 1.12 12.00
N LEU A 154 -0.43 2.38 11.59
CA LEU A 154 -1.45 3.21 10.94
C LEU A 154 -1.95 2.56 9.65
N TRP A 155 -1.04 1.98 8.86
CA TRP A 155 -1.38 1.22 7.65
C TRP A 155 -2.32 0.06 7.93
N LYS A 156 -1.97 -0.78 8.90
CA LYS A 156 -2.76 -1.96 9.27
C LYS A 156 -4.15 -1.56 9.74
N ARG A 157 -4.24 -0.54 10.60
CA ARG A 157 -5.53 -0.04 11.10
C ARG A 157 -6.40 0.57 10.01
N ALA A 158 -5.83 1.42 9.17
CA ALA A 158 -6.54 2.03 8.06
C ALA A 158 -7.07 0.96 7.08
N ALA A 159 -6.28 -0.08 6.81
CA ALA A 159 -6.70 -1.19 5.95
C ALA A 159 -7.73 -2.13 6.61
N SER A 160 -7.84 -2.16 7.94
CA SER A 160 -8.66 -3.11 8.70
C SER A 160 -10.03 -2.57 9.16
N GLU A 161 -10.64 -1.62 8.43
CA GLU A 161 -11.98 -1.03 8.72
C GLU A 161 -12.12 -0.30 10.08
N ASP A 162 -11.05 -0.16 10.86
CA ASP A 162 -11.03 0.57 12.15
C ASP A 162 -10.47 1.99 11.96
N ILE A 163 -11.18 2.79 11.16
CA ILE A 163 -10.73 4.11 10.67
C ILE A 163 -10.66 5.16 11.81
N ASN A 164 -11.58 5.10 12.78
CA ASN A 164 -11.77 6.15 13.78
C ASN A 164 -10.58 6.35 14.74
N ASN A 165 -9.75 5.32 14.97
CA ASN A 165 -8.58 5.42 15.84
C ASN A 165 -7.29 5.84 15.09
N GLY A 166 -7.28 5.79 13.76
CA GLY A 166 -6.11 6.14 12.95
C GLY A 166 -5.87 7.63 12.86
N GLU A 167 -6.93 8.42 12.67
CA GLU A 167 -6.84 9.88 12.53
C GLU A 167 -6.37 10.56 13.83
N ASN A 168 -6.87 10.12 14.99
CA ASN A 168 -6.45 10.63 16.29
C ASN A 168 -4.94 10.45 16.54
N LEU A 169 -4.36 9.35 16.05
CA LEU A 169 -2.93 9.10 16.22
C LEU A 169 -2.07 9.90 15.24
N SER A 170 -2.52 10.09 14.00
CA SER A 170 -1.83 10.99 13.06
C SER A 170 -1.77 12.43 13.61
N GLN A 171 -2.87 12.93 14.19
CA GLN A 171 -2.91 14.23 14.85
C GLN A 171 -1.97 14.29 16.06
N LEU A 172 -1.96 13.26 16.92
CA LEU A 172 -1.04 13.19 18.05
C LEU A 172 0.44 13.23 17.61
N LEU A 173 0.79 12.60 16.49
CA LEU A 173 2.15 12.65 15.95
C LEU A 173 2.50 14.03 15.40
N GLU A 174 1.54 14.71 14.77
CA GLU A 174 1.71 16.08 14.28
C GLU A 174 2.01 17.04 15.43
N GLU A 175 1.28 16.91 16.54
CA GLU A 175 1.52 17.66 17.78
C GLU A 175 2.85 17.27 18.44
N LYS A 176 3.16 15.97 18.55
CA LYS A 176 4.43 15.48 19.14
C LYS A 176 5.65 16.13 18.45
N TYR A 177 5.58 16.28 17.14
CA TYR A 177 6.69 16.72 16.32
C TYR A 177 6.67 18.22 15.98
N ASP A 178 5.74 18.99 16.54
CA ASP A 178 5.57 20.43 16.27
C ASP A 178 5.48 20.71 14.76
N LEU A 179 4.61 19.96 14.07
CA LEU A 179 4.50 20.01 12.62
C LEU A 179 3.39 20.92 12.11
N SER A 180 2.43 21.26 12.98
CA SER A 180 1.30 22.18 12.72
C SER A 180 1.72 23.62 12.41
#